data_AF-A0A0B1R876-F1
#
_entry.id   AF-A0A0B1R876-F1
#
_cell.length_a   1.000
_cell.length_b   1.000
_cell.length_c   1.000
_cell.angle_alpha   90.00
_cell.angle_beta   90.00
_cell.angle_gamma   90.00
#
_symmetry.space_group_name_H-M   'P 1'
#
loop_
_entity.id
_entity.type
_entity.pdbx_description
1 polymer ?
#
loop_
_entity_poly.entity_id
_entity_poly.type
_entity_poly.pdbx_seq_one_letter_code
_entity_poly.pdbx_strand_id
1 'polypeptide(L)'
;MNTETLILTHLMLHSGQKPGQIADAIGRTFSTVKNSLQALTATGDVWYDAEARYYAAEQIGDCDEVYATLSDQAIGLQDRNLWYRAARVWLEAHDATQRPGLRQKAIICRAQCIKRGNSLAPKPEPEFPEKRSRSR
;
A
#
# COMPACT_ATOMS: atom_id res chain seq x y z
N MET A 1 5.30 23.44 -1.93
CA MET A 1 5.48 22.07 -1.38
C MET A 1 4.12 21.59 -0.90
N ASN A 2 3.65 20.42 -1.34
CA ASN A 2 2.36 19.88 -0.91
C ASN A 2 2.49 19.23 0.49
N THR A 3 1.36 18.92 1.14
CA THR A 3 1.37 18.32 2.49
C THR A 3 2.03 16.95 2.52
N GLU A 4 1.84 16.14 1.47
CA GLU A 4 2.41 14.80 1.37
C GLU A 4 3.94 14.82 1.34
N THR A 5 4.56 15.68 0.53
CA THR A 5 6.01 15.86 0.49
C THR A 5 6.53 16.37 1.83
N LEU A 6 5.83 17.31 2.49
CA LEU A 6 6.22 17.79 3.82
C LEU A 6 6.22 16.66 4.86
N ILE A 7 5.20 15.81 4.85
CA ILE A 7 5.11 14.64 5.73
C ILE A 7 6.25 13.66 5.46
N LEU A 8 6.50 13.32 4.19
CA LEU A 8 7.56 12.40 3.81
C LEU A 8 8.93 12.92 4.23
N THR A 9 9.27 14.17 3.88
CA THR A 9 10.55 14.77 4.28
C THR A 9 10.70 14.83 5.80
N HIS A 10 9.64 15.16 6.53
CA HIS A 10 9.67 15.17 7.99
C HIS A 10 9.91 13.77 8.57
N LEU A 11 9.18 12.76 8.11
CA LEU A 11 9.28 11.38 8.60
C LEU A 11 10.60 10.70 8.22
N MET A 12 11.28 11.15 7.17
CA MET A 12 12.64 10.73 6.83
C MET A 12 13.67 11.19 7.86
N LEU A 13 13.46 12.35 8.49
CA LEU A 13 14.36 12.92 9.51
C LEU A 13 13.94 12.53 10.93
N HIS A 14 12.64 12.38 11.15
CA HIS A 14 12.01 12.13 12.44
C HIS A 14 11.04 10.97 12.31
N SER A 15 11.57 9.76 12.34
CA SER A 15 10.78 8.54 12.26
C SER A 15 10.03 8.27 13.58
N GLY A 16 8.96 7.47 13.51
CA GLY A 16 8.20 7.04 14.68
C GLY A 16 7.32 8.11 15.32
N GLN A 17 6.80 9.05 14.52
CA GLN A 17 5.99 10.17 15.00
C GLN A 17 4.49 9.87 14.95
N LYS A 18 3.73 10.35 15.94
CA LYS A 18 2.27 10.32 15.92
C LYS A 18 1.72 11.45 15.04
N PRO A 19 0.49 11.32 14.49
CA PRO A 19 -0.09 12.33 13.61
C PRO A 19 -0.16 13.74 14.22
N GLY A 20 -0.35 13.86 15.54
CA GLY A 20 -0.31 15.15 16.23
C GLY A 20 1.06 15.81 16.20
N GLN A 21 2.13 15.05 16.45
CA GLN A 21 3.50 15.55 16.42
C GLN A 21 3.91 15.98 15.01
N ILE A 22 3.48 15.22 14.00
CA ILE A 22 3.69 15.58 12.59
C ILE A 22 2.97 16.89 12.27
N ALA A 23 1.69 17.01 12.66
CA ALA A 23 0.87 18.20 12.45
C ALA A 23 1.51 19.46 13.06
N ASP A 24 2.00 19.36 14.29
CA ASP A 24 2.71 20.44 14.98
C ASP A 24 4.01 20.81 14.26
N ALA A 25 4.78 19.81 13.82
CA ALA A 25 6.07 20.04 13.18
C ALA A 25 5.97 20.67 11.77
N ILE A 26 4.96 20.29 10.98
CA ILE A 26 4.79 20.80 9.62
C ILE A 26 3.82 21.99 9.53
N GLY A 27 3.25 22.43 10.66
CA GLY A 27 2.32 23.56 10.73
C GLY A 27 1.01 23.32 9.97
N ARG A 28 0.48 22.10 10.03
CA ARG A 28 -0.78 21.72 9.37
C ARG A 28 -1.80 21.21 10.38
N THR A 29 -3.08 21.28 10.03
CA THR A 29 -4.12 20.73 10.90
C THR A 29 -4.05 19.21 10.96
N PHE A 30 -4.37 18.64 12.12
CA PHE A 30 -4.43 17.20 12.33
C PHE A 30 -5.27 16.47 11.27
N SER A 31 -6.42 17.03 10.89
CA SER A 31 -7.31 16.45 9.88
C SER A 31 -6.65 16.35 8.50
N THR A 32 -5.91 17.39 8.10
CA THR A 32 -5.18 17.42 6.83
C THR A 32 -4.07 16.37 6.84
N VAL A 33 -3.31 16.32 7.92
CA VAL A 33 -2.24 15.32 8.09
C VAL A 33 -2.81 13.90 8.05
N LYS A 34 -3.90 13.63 8.75
CA LYS A 34 -4.55 12.31 8.75
C LYS A 34 -4.99 11.88 7.35
N ASN A 35 -5.60 12.77 6.57
CA ASN A 35 -6.02 12.47 5.20
C ASN A 35 -4.82 12.20 4.29
N SER A 36 -3.76 13.01 4.38
CA SER A 36 -2.53 12.79 3.62
C SER A 36 -1.82 11.51 4.04
N LEU A 37 -1.75 11.19 5.33
CA LEU A 37 -1.19 9.92 5.81
C LEU A 37 -1.99 8.72 5.28
N GLN A 38 -3.32 8.82 5.21
CA GLN A 38 -4.15 7.77 4.63
C GLN A 38 -3.82 7.54 3.14
N ALA A 39 -3.63 8.61 2.38
CA ALA A 39 -3.23 8.53 0.97
C ALA A 39 -1.83 7.91 0.82
N LEU A 40 -0.86 8.38 1.61
CA LEU A 40 0.53 7.89 1.60
C LEU A 40 0.63 6.42 2.07
N THR A 41 -0.20 6.00 3.01
CA THR A 41 -0.28 4.58 3.39
C THR A 41 -0.94 3.75 2.30
N ALA A 42 -1.91 4.29 1.57
CA ALA A 42 -2.49 3.58 0.44
C ALA A 42 -1.47 3.37 -0.70
N THR A 43 -0.54 4.31 -0.91
CA THR A 43 0.55 4.14 -1.89
C THR A 43 1.74 3.34 -1.37
N GLY A 44 1.82 3.13 -0.04
CA GLY A 44 2.92 2.44 0.61
C GLY A 44 4.17 3.30 0.78
N ASP A 45 4.05 4.62 0.64
CA ASP A 45 5.15 5.58 0.87
C ASP A 45 5.36 5.86 2.37
N VAL A 46 4.35 5.58 3.19
CA VAL A 46 4.41 5.67 4.66
C VAL A 46 3.72 4.46 5.27
N TRP A 47 4.29 3.92 6.34
CA TRP A 47 3.69 2.85 7.13
C TRP A 47 3.59 3.27 8.60
N TYR A 48 2.82 2.53 9.38
CA TYR A 48 2.71 2.76 10.82
C TYR A 48 2.80 1.45 11.61
N ASP A 49 3.29 1.53 12.84
CA ASP A 49 3.40 0.39 13.76
C ASP A 49 2.11 0.16 14.57
N ALA A 50 2.13 -0.83 15.47
CA ALA A 50 1.00 -1.13 16.35
C ALA A 50 0.60 0.01 17.30
N GLU A 51 1.47 1.00 17.50
CA GLU A 51 1.23 2.17 18.35
C GLU A 51 0.80 3.42 17.55
N ALA A 52 0.48 3.24 16.26
CA ALA A 52 0.15 4.30 15.32
C ALA A 52 1.24 5.38 15.18
N ARG A 53 2.50 4.98 15.34
CA ARG A 53 3.66 5.80 14.99
C ARG A 53 3.96 5.60 13.51
N TYR A 54 4.12 6.69 12.79
CA TYR A 54 4.31 6.69 11.34
C TYR A 54 5.80 6.77 10.99
N TYR A 55 6.14 6.14 9.87
CA TYR A 55 7.48 5.98 9.34
C TYR A 55 7.44 6.16 7.83
N ALA A 56 8.37 6.92 7.26
CA ALA A 56 8.56 6.94 5.81
C ALA A 56 9.00 5.55 5.33
N ALA A 57 8.51 5.13 4.16
CA ALA A 57 9.12 4.03 3.44
C ALA A 57 10.53 4.46 3.05
N GLU A 58 11.52 3.67 3.46
CA GLU A 58 12.94 4.00 3.27
C GLU A 58 13.26 4.18 1.79
N GLN A 59 14.16 5.13 1.46
CA GLN A 59 14.60 5.31 0.08
C GLN A 59 15.27 4.03 -0.43
N ILE A 60 14.99 3.72 -1.70
CA ILE A 60 15.51 2.58 -2.48
C ILE A 60 17.06 2.58 -2.52
N GLY A 61 17.75 3.61 -2.01
CA GLY A 61 19.22 3.66 -1.95
C GLY A 61 19.88 2.65 -1.01
N ASP A 62 19.15 2.09 -0.03
CA ASP A 62 19.63 1.03 0.88
C ASP A 62 18.76 -0.25 0.80
N CYS A 63 17.90 -0.39 -0.21
CA CYS A 63 17.03 -1.56 -0.28
C CYS A 63 17.84 -2.82 -0.65
N ASP A 64 17.46 -3.96 -0.09
CA ASP A 64 17.95 -5.26 -0.54
C ASP A 64 17.80 -5.34 -2.07
N GLU A 65 18.88 -5.56 -2.82
CA GLU A 65 18.85 -5.60 -4.30
C GLU A 65 17.79 -6.59 -4.81
N VAL A 66 17.58 -7.68 -4.06
CA VAL A 66 16.55 -8.68 -4.33
C VAL A 66 15.14 -8.09 -4.17
N TYR A 67 14.89 -7.26 -3.17
CA TYR A 67 13.61 -6.57 -3.02
C TYR A 67 13.36 -5.62 -4.19
N ALA A 68 14.36 -4.80 -4.55
CA ALA A 68 14.25 -3.83 -5.64
C ALA A 68 13.84 -4.53 -6.95
N THR A 69 14.60 -5.55 -7.34
CA THR A 69 14.36 -6.33 -8.57
C THR A 69 12.99 -7.00 -8.58
N LEU A 70 12.57 -7.63 -7.47
CA LEU A 70 11.25 -8.24 -7.37
C LEU A 70 10.13 -7.20 -7.40
N SER A 71 10.30 -6.05 -6.75
CA SER A 71 9.31 -4.98 -6.77
C SER A 71 9.13 -4.38 -8.17
N ASP A 72 10.22 -4.14 -8.91
CA ASP A 72 10.17 -3.68 -10.29
C ASP A 72 9.48 -4.70 -11.21
N GLN A 73 9.79 -5.99 -11.03
CA GLN A 73 9.12 -7.07 -11.74
C GLN A 73 7.62 -7.10 -11.44
N ALA A 74 7.23 -6.92 -10.18
CA ALA A 74 5.83 -6.90 -9.77
C ALA A 74 5.08 -5.72 -10.39
N ILE A 75 5.70 -4.53 -10.42
CA ILE A 75 5.15 -3.34 -11.09
C ILE A 75 4.96 -3.61 -12.59
N GLY A 76 5.97 -4.15 -13.28
CA GLY A 76 5.84 -4.50 -14.70
C GLY A 76 4.74 -5.54 -14.99
N LEU A 77 4.43 -6.42 -14.04
CA LEU A 77 3.28 -7.33 -14.14
C LEU A 77 1.94 -6.61 -13.94
N GLN A 78 1.89 -5.61 -13.05
CA GLN A 78 0.69 -4.76 -12.87
C GLN A 78 0.36 -3.98 -14.14
N ASP A 79 1.37 -3.39 -14.79
CA ASP A 79 1.20 -2.65 -16.05
C ASP A 79 0.61 -3.53 -17.18
N ARG A 80 0.89 -4.83 -17.11
CA ARG A 80 0.38 -5.84 -18.05
C ARG A 80 -0.95 -6.46 -17.61
N ASN A 81 -1.58 -5.95 -16.56
CA ASN A 81 -2.81 -6.48 -15.95
C ASN A 81 -2.68 -7.93 -15.43
N LEU A 82 -1.48 -8.41 -15.14
CA LEU A 82 -1.22 -9.76 -14.64
C LEU A 82 -1.30 -9.78 -13.10
N TRP A 83 -2.44 -9.37 -12.56
CA TRP A 83 -2.62 -9.03 -11.14
C TRP A 83 -2.28 -10.15 -10.16
N TYR A 84 -2.75 -11.39 -10.39
CA TYR A 84 -2.43 -12.51 -9.49
C TYR A 84 -0.95 -12.90 -9.53
N ARG A 85 -0.28 -12.74 -10.69
CA ARG A 85 1.16 -12.97 -10.80
C ARG A 85 1.92 -11.88 -10.07
N ALA A 86 1.54 -10.61 -10.26
CA ALA A 86 2.10 -9.49 -9.51
C ALA A 86 1.95 -9.67 -7.99
N ALA A 87 0.78 -10.14 -7.53
CA ALA A 87 0.53 -10.43 -6.11
C ALA A 87 1.49 -11.49 -5.54
N ARG A 88 1.87 -12.50 -6.32
CA ARG A 88 2.84 -13.51 -5.90
C ARG A 88 4.25 -12.93 -5.81
N VAL A 89 4.66 -12.15 -6.81
CA VAL A 89 5.98 -11.50 -6.80
C VAL A 89 6.09 -10.50 -5.64
N TRP A 90 5.02 -9.80 -5.28
CA TRP A 90 5.01 -8.97 -4.07
C TRP A 90 5.16 -9.78 -2.78
N LEU A 91 4.67 -11.02 -2.72
CA LEU A 91 4.92 -11.90 -1.57
C LEU A 91 6.40 -12.32 -1.51
N GLU A 92 6.98 -12.68 -2.65
CA GLU A 92 8.40 -13.00 -2.77
C GLU A 92 9.27 -11.80 -2.35
N ALA A 93 8.91 -10.58 -2.77
CA ALA A 93 9.58 -9.35 -2.34
C ALA A 93 9.49 -9.14 -0.82
N HIS A 94 8.31 -9.36 -0.22
CA HIS A 94 8.14 -9.29 1.23
C HIS A 94 9.07 -10.27 1.97
N ASP A 95 9.20 -11.50 1.48
CA ASP A 95 10.02 -12.53 2.13
C ASP A 95 11.54 -12.27 1.94
N ALA A 96 11.90 -11.56 0.87
CA ALA A 96 13.28 -11.23 0.53
C ALA A 96 13.90 -10.11 1.38
N THR A 97 13.12 -9.39 2.20
CA THR A 97 13.63 -8.29 3.02
C THR A 97 13.22 -8.41 4.48
N GLN A 98 14.10 -8.00 5.39
CA GLN A 98 13.80 -7.88 6.82
C GLN A 98 13.35 -6.47 7.22
N ARG A 99 13.39 -5.50 6.29
CA ARG A 99 13.07 -4.10 6.58
C ARG A 99 11.55 -3.92 6.74
N PRO A 100 11.04 -3.51 7.92
CA PRO A 100 9.61 -3.47 8.18
C PRO A 100 8.82 -2.59 7.19
N GLY A 101 9.39 -1.46 6.77
CA GLY A 101 8.73 -0.56 5.83
C GLY A 101 8.54 -1.17 4.43
N LEU A 102 9.57 -1.85 3.93
CA LEU A 102 9.51 -2.54 2.63
C LEU A 102 8.56 -3.74 2.70
N ARG A 103 8.57 -4.48 3.80
CA ARG A 103 7.60 -5.57 4.05
C ARG A 103 6.16 -5.06 4.02
N GLN A 104 5.90 -3.94 4.70
CA GLN A 104 4.57 -3.35 4.74
C GLN A 104 4.13 -2.87 3.35
N LYS A 105 5.02 -2.21 2.61
CA LYS A 105 4.78 -1.79 1.22
C LYS A 105 4.40 -2.99 0.34
N ALA A 106 5.17 -4.07 0.41
CA ALA A 106 4.90 -5.29 -0.35
C ALA A 106 3.54 -5.93 0.01
N ILE A 107 3.16 -5.96 1.29
CA ILE A 107 1.84 -6.44 1.73
C ILE A 107 0.70 -5.59 1.13
N ILE A 108 0.84 -4.26 1.17
CA ILE A 108 -0.16 -3.33 0.63
C ILE A 108 -0.31 -3.50 -0.87
N CYS A 109 0.80 -3.51 -1.61
CA CYS A 109 0.79 -3.71 -3.06
C CYS A 109 0.23 -5.08 -3.45
N ARG A 110 0.55 -6.14 -2.70
CA ARG A 110 -0.04 -7.47 -2.89
C ARG A 110 -1.56 -7.46 -2.71
N ALA A 111 -2.06 -6.83 -1.64
CA ALA A 111 -3.49 -6.76 -1.37
C ALA A 111 -4.24 -6.01 -2.49
N GLN A 112 -3.66 -4.93 -3.01
CA GLN A 112 -4.19 -4.19 -4.16
C GLN A 112 -4.25 -5.06 -5.41
N CYS A 113 -3.20 -5.82 -5.69
CA CYS A 113 -3.18 -6.76 -6.82
C CYS A 113 -4.29 -7.80 -6.72
N ILE A 114 -4.48 -8.42 -5.56
CA ILE A 114 -5.56 -9.40 -5.34
C ILE A 114 -6.93 -8.75 -5.55
N LYS A 115 -7.15 -7.57 -4.95
CA LYS A 115 -8.41 -6.83 -5.11
C LYS A 115 -8.69 -6.52 -6.58
N ARG A 116 -7.68 -6.07 -7.34
CA ARG A 116 -7.82 -5.74 -8.76
C ARG A 116 -8.05 -6.98 -9.62
N GLY A 117 -7.31 -8.05 -9.35
CA GLY A 117 -7.52 -9.36 -9.98
C GLY A 117 -8.96 -9.85 -9.79
N ASN A 118 -9.47 -9.81 -8.56
CA ASN A 118 -10.84 -10.21 -8.25
C ASN A 118 -11.89 -9.31 -8.95
N SER A 119 -11.62 -8.01 -9.07
CA SER A 119 -12.55 -7.08 -9.75
C SER A 119 -12.64 -7.31 -11.27
N LEU A 120 -11.59 -7.87 -11.87
CA LEU A 120 -11.51 -8.16 -13.30
C LEU A 120 -11.81 -9.63 -13.62
N ALA A 121 -11.87 -10.49 -12.61
CA ALA A 121 -12.27 -11.87 -12.78
C ALA A 121 -13.71 -11.93 -13.32
N PRO A 122 -13.99 -12.78 -14.32
CA PRO A 122 -15.35 -12.99 -14.77
C PRO A 122 -16.20 -13.44 -13.58
N LYS A 123 -17.33 -12.78 -13.37
CA LYS A 123 -18.28 -13.19 -12.33
C LYS A 123 -18.74 -14.61 -12.66
N PRO A 124 -18.86 -15.50 -11.66
CA PRO A 124 -19.44 -16.82 -11.88
C PRO A 124 -20.81 -16.63 -12.52
N GLU A 125 -21.09 -17.41 -13.56
CA GLU A 125 -22.40 -17.43 -14.20
C GLU A 125 -23.45 -17.71 -13.12
N PRO A 126 -24.58 -16.97 -13.10
CA PRO A 126 -25.65 -17.25 -12.16
C PRO A 126 -26.13 -18.69 -12.39
N GLU A 127 -25.95 -19.55 -11.38
CA GLU A 127 -26.47 -20.91 -11.38
C GLU A 127 -28.00 -20.86 -11.42
N PHE A 128 -28.55 -21.00 -12.63
CA PHE A 128 -29.96 -21.19 -12.97
C PHE A 128 -30.91 -20.00 -12.73
N PRO A 129 -31.99 -19.88 -13.54
CA PRO A 129 -32.90 -18.76 -13.43
C PRO A 129 -33.71 -18.89 -12.14
N GLU A 130 -33.67 -17.86 -11.30
CA GLU A 130 -34.60 -17.66 -10.20
C GLU A 130 -36.03 -17.88 -10.70
N LYS A 131 -36.61 -19.02 -10.34
CA LYS A 131 -38.03 -19.28 -10.58
C LYS A 131 -38.79 -18.20 -9.79
N ARG A 132 -39.23 -17.16 -10.49
CA ARG A 132 -40.17 -16.16 -9.98
C ARG A 132 -41.43 -16.92 -9.54
N SER A 133 -41.53 -17.23 -8.26
CA SER A 133 -42.76 -17.64 -7.62
C SER A 133 -43.72 -16.46 -7.68
N ARG A 134 -44.61 -16.48 -8.68
CA ARG A 134 -45.80 -15.63 -8.70
C ARG A 134 -46.74 -16.14 -7.61
N SER A 135 -46.76 -15.45 -6.47
CA SER A 135 -47.84 -15.57 -5.50
C SER A 135 -49.03 -14.73 -6.01
N ARG A 136 -50.17 -15.38 -6.25
CA ARG A 136 -51.49 -14.75 -6.38
C ARG A 136 -52.28 -15.06 -5.12
#